data_AF-A0A965ES17-F1
#
_entry.id   AF-A0A965ES17-F1
#
_cell.length_a   1.000
_cell.length_b   1.000
_cell.length_c   1.000
_cell.angle_alpha   90.00
_cell.angle_beta   90.00
_cell.angle_gamma   90.00
#
_symmetry.space_group_name_H-M   'P 1'
#
loop_
_entity.id
_entity.type
_entity.pdbx_description
1 polymer ?
#
loop_
_entity_poly.entity_id
_entity_poly.type
_entity_poly.pdbx_seq_one_letter_code
_entity_poly.pdbx_strand_id
1 'polypeptide(L)'
;MKKKKKTSKKTKSVDENEFLNIVDIIAKKLAYKFKFGYHDFEDMKQQISIFALEGLKNYDHKRPLENFLWTHVRNRLFNYKRDNYQRPDKPCLTCPLYDAHCKKSISGCTQYSNKNDCELYSSWSARNSTKKNLMHLTTIDEIKDYSNVFSSTDSELFNKVSSNEIFNLVEDHLTGEDRTTYLKVKGGGKVSKADMDKLGIKLKQIIKDHG
;
A
#
# COMPACT_ATOMS: atom_id res chain seq x y z
N MET A 1 -0.11 -48.53 -38.83
CA MET A 1 -0.08 -47.74 -37.57
C MET A 1 -1.39 -47.97 -36.81
N LYS A 2 -1.35 -48.68 -35.67
CA LYS A 2 -2.56 -48.99 -34.87
C LYS A 2 -3.05 -47.72 -34.16
N LYS A 3 -4.21 -47.19 -34.58
CA LYS A 3 -4.88 -46.07 -33.90
C LYS A 3 -5.28 -46.51 -32.48
N LYS A 4 -4.63 -45.95 -31.46
CA LYS A 4 -5.01 -46.15 -30.04
C LYS A 4 -6.41 -45.56 -29.83
N LYS A 5 -7.38 -46.43 -29.50
CA LYS A 5 -8.71 -46.04 -29.01
C LYS A 5 -8.53 -45.19 -27.74
N LYS A 6 -8.98 -43.93 -27.77
CA LYS A 6 -9.16 -43.11 -26.56
C LYS A 6 -10.29 -43.74 -25.74
N THR A 7 -9.94 -44.41 -24.65
CA THR A 7 -10.89 -44.86 -23.64
C THR A 7 -11.47 -43.63 -22.95
N SER A 8 -12.79 -43.42 -23.06
CA SER A 8 -13.50 -42.38 -22.33
C SER A 8 -13.42 -42.68 -20.83
N LYS A 9 -12.60 -41.91 -20.12
CA LYS A 9 -12.40 -42.05 -18.68
C LYS A 9 -13.72 -41.65 -18.00
N LYS A 10 -14.44 -42.61 -17.40
CA LYS A 10 -15.56 -42.33 -16.49
C LYS A 10 -15.02 -41.41 -15.38
N THR A 11 -15.42 -40.14 -15.40
CA THR A 11 -15.09 -39.16 -14.36
C THR A 11 -15.78 -39.59 -13.07
N LYS A 12 -14.99 -39.88 -12.04
CA LYS A 12 -15.54 -40.07 -10.69
C LYS A 12 -16.04 -38.69 -10.24
N SER A 13 -17.31 -38.57 -9.88
CA SER A 13 -17.83 -37.35 -9.27
C SER A 13 -17.25 -37.23 -7.86
N VAL A 14 -16.79 -36.03 -7.52
CA VAL A 14 -16.39 -35.68 -6.15
C VAL A 14 -17.65 -35.52 -5.32
N ASP A 15 -17.63 -35.96 -4.06
CA ASP A 15 -18.71 -35.71 -3.13
C ASP A 15 -18.79 -34.22 -2.76
N GLU A 16 -20.00 -33.66 -2.77
CA GLU A 16 -20.19 -32.24 -2.55
C GLU A 16 -19.83 -31.82 -1.12
N ASN A 17 -20.15 -32.64 -0.11
CA ASN A 17 -19.84 -32.34 1.28
C ASN A 17 -18.32 -32.42 1.53
N GLU A 18 -17.66 -33.43 0.97
CA GLU A 18 -16.19 -33.53 0.99
C GLU A 18 -15.56 -32.27 0.38
N PHE A 19 -16.05 -31.83 -0.78
CA PHE A 19 -15.57 -30.62 -1.45
C PHE A 19 -15.75 -29.37 -0.58
N LEU A 20 -16.95 -29.12 -0.07
CA LEU A 20 -17.25 -27.94 0.75
C LEU A 20 -16.41 -27.90 2.02
N ASN A 21 -16.23 -29.04 2.68
CA ASN A 21 -15.37 -29.16 3.87
C ASN A 21 -13.91 -28.81 3.56
N ILE A 22 -13.37 -29.34 2.47
CA ILE A 22 -12.00 -29.05 2.04
C ILE A 22 -11.84 -27.57 1.69
N VAL A 23 -12.81 -26.99 0.97
CA VAL A 23 -12.81 -25.56 0.64
C VAL A 23 -12.78 -24.69 1.89
N ASP A 24 -13.57 -25.03 2.92
CA ASP A 24 -13.58 -24.27 4.17
C ASP A 24 -12.24 -24.37 4.93
N ILE A 25 -11.61 -25.55 4.95
CA ILE A 25 -10.25 -25.75 5.50
C ILE A 25 -9.22 -24.88 4.76
N ILE A 26 -9.28 -24.87 3.42
CA ILE A 26 -8.39 -24.04 2.59
C ILE A 26 -8.65 -22.56 2.84
N ALA A 27 -9.91 -22.13 2.89
CA ALA A 27 -10.30 -20.75 3.12
C ALA A 27 -9.77 -20.23 4.46
N LYS A 28 -9.96 -20.97 5.55
CA LYS A 28 -9.43 -20.63 6.88
C LYS A 28 -7.92 -20.35 6.87
N LYS A 29 -7.15 -21.11 6.08
CA LYS A 29 -5.68 -20.98 6.00
C LYS A 29 -5.22 -19.91 5.00
N LEU A 30 -5.92 -19.72 3.88
CA LEU A 30 -5.43 -18.89 2.77
C LEU A 30 -6.12 -17.53 2.68
N ALA A 31 -7.38 -17.38 3.07
CA ALA A 31 -8.14 -16.14 2.86
C ALA A 31 -7.45 -14.92 3.49
N TYR A 32 -7.09 -14.99 4.78
CA TYR A 32 -6.38 -13.89 5.45
C TYR A 32 -5.00 -13.60 4.85
N LYS A 33 -4.26 -14.64 4.45
CA LYS A 33 -2.93 -14.49 3.86
C LYS A 33 -2.97 -13.81 2.48
N PHE A 34 -3.98 -14.14 1.69
CA PHE A 34 -4.15 -13.64 0.35
C PHE A 34 -5.10 -12.45 0.24
N LYS A 35 -5.69 -11.99 1.34
CA LYS A 35 -6.42 -10.73 1.43
C LYS A 35 -5.57 -9.56 0.93
N PHE A 36 -6.18 -8.63 0.21
CA PHE A 36 -5.59 -7.38 -0.26
C PHE A 36 -6.68 -6.36 -0.64
N GLY A 37 -6.34 -5.08 -0.65
CA GLY A 37 -7.27 -4.02 -1.02
C GLY A 37 -8.48 -3.98 -0.09
N TYR A 38 -9.65 -3.76 -0.67
CA TYR A 38 -10.95 -3.73 0.01
C TYR A 38 -11.54 -5.10 0.32
N HIS A 39 -10.95 -6.19 -0.19
CA HIS A 39 -11.50 -7.53 0.03
C HIS A 39 -11.55 -7.86 1.51
N ASP A 40 -12.69 -8.36 1.97
CA ASP A 40 -12.83 -8.93 3.31
C ASP A 40 -12.51 -10.45 3.31
N PHE A 41 -12.79 -11.12 4.43
CA PHE A 41 -12.57 -12.56 4.52
C PHE A 41 -13.57 -13.36 3.65
N GLU A 42 -14.83 -12.94 3.59
CA GLU A 42 -15.89 -13.63 2.86
C GLU A 42 -15.70 -13.49 1.35
N ASP A 43 -15.27 -12.32 0.87
CA ASP A 43 -14.85 -12.09 -0.51
C ASP A 43 -13.77 -13.09 -0.93
N MET A 44 -12.74 -13.22 -0.09
CA MET A 44 -11.63 -14.14 -0.36
C MET A 44 -12.08 -15.60 -0.28
N LYS A 45 -12.99 -15.95 0.62
CA LYS A 45 -13.57 -17.29 0.72
C LYS A 45 -14.38 -17.63 -0.53
N GLN A 46 -15.21 -16.72 -1.02
CA GLN A 46 -15.96 -16.90 -2.28
C GLN A 46 -15.00 -17.09 -3.46
N GLN A 47 -13.96 -16.26 -3.57
CA GLN A 47 -12.96 -16.38 -4.63
C GLN A 47 -12.21 -17.72 -4.58
N ILE A 48 -11.92 -18.22 -3.38
CA ILE A 48 -11.34 -19.56 -3.17
C ILE A 48 -12.29 -20.65 -3.68
N SER A 49 -13.58 -20.56 -3.36
CA SER A 49 -14.59 -21.50 -3.85
C SER A 49 -14.64 -21.53 -5.38
N ILE A 50 -14.62 -20.36 -6.04
CA ILE A 50 -14.60 -20.25 -7.50
C ILE A 50 -13.37 -20.96 -8.09
N PHE A 51 -12.17 -20.67 -7.56
CA PHE A 51 -10.94 -21.33 -8.03
C PHE A 51 -10.93 -22.84 -7.77
N ALA A 52 -11.50 -23.28 -6.65
CA ALA A 52 -11.61 -24.70 -6.34
C ALA A 52 -12.52 -25.41 -7.37
N LEU A 53 -13.69 -24.83 -7.66
CA LEU A 53 -14.64 -25.33 -8.66
C LEU A 53 -14.04 -25.36 -10.08
N GLU A 54 -13.33 -24.32 -10.50
CA GLU A 54 -12.60 -24.29 -11.77
C GLU A 54 -11.55 -25.41 -11.84
N GLY A 55 -10.83 -25.63 -10.74
CA GLY A 55 -9.80 -26.65 -10.62
C GLY A 55 -10.31 -28.07 -10.75
N LEU A 56 -11.53 -28.37 -10.25
CA LEU A 56 -12.12 -29.71 -10.30
C LEU A 56 -12.19 -30.31 -11.71
N LYS A 57 -12.37 -29.47 -12.74
CA LYS A 57 -12.40 -29.90 -14.15
C LYS A 57 -11.13 -30.64 -14.58
N ASN A 58 -10.00 -30.34 -13.93
CA ASN A 58 -8.68 -30.91 -14.23
C ASN A 58 -8.22 -31.94 -13.20
N TYR A 59 -9.08 -32.34 -12.26
CA TYR A 59 -8.72 -33.28 -11.22
C TYR A 59 -8.65 -34.71 -11.78
N ASP A 60 -7.50 -35.37 -11.59
CA ASP A 60 -7.22 -36.68 -12.17
C ASP A 60 -7.38 -37.85 -11.18
N HIS A 61 -7.83 -37.57 -9.95
CA HIS A 61 -8.01 -38.51 -8.83
C HIS A 61 -6.76 -39.33 -8.44
N LYS A 62 -5.55 -38.91 -8.83
CA LYS A 62 -4.32 -39.63 -8.44
C LYS A 62 -3.83 -39.30 -7.05
N ARG A 63 -4.11 -38.08 -6.58
CA ARG A 63 -3.73 -37.56 -5.26
C ARG A 63 -4.99 -37.13 -4.51
N PRO A 64 -4.97 -37.06 -3.17
CA PRO A 64 -6.11 -36.58 -2.39
C PRO A 64 -6.62 -35.22 -2.88
N LEU A 65 -7.93 -35.04 -2.82
CA LEU A 65 -8.59 -33.83 -3.33
C LEU A 65 -8.06 -32.57 -2.63
N GLU A 66 -7.87 -32.63 -1.31
CA GLU A 66 -7.30 -31.53 -0.53
C GLU A 66 -5.93 -31.09 -1.07
N ASN A 67 -5.01 -32.03 -1.30
CA ASN A 67 -3.67 -31.71 -1.80
C ASN A 67 -3.72 -31.11 -3.22
N PHE A 68 -4.62 -31.61 -4.06
CA PHE A 68 -4.85 -31.06 -5.40
C PHE A 68 -5.38 -29.62 -5.33
N LEU A 69 -6.47 -29.41 -4.60
CA LEU A 69 -7.12 -28.11 -4.46
C LEU A 69 -6.21 -27.10 -3.75
N TRP A 70 -5.49 -27.50 -2.71
CA TRP A 70 -4.54 -26.64 -2.00
C TRP A 70 -3.52 -26.03 -2.97
N THR A 71 -2.89 -26.87 -3.80
CA THR A 71 -1.89 -26.41 -4.76
C THR A 71 -2.53 -25.53 -5.84
N HIS A 72 -3.67 -25.95 -6.38
CA HIS A 72 -4.37 -25.21 -7.43
C HIS A 72 -4.83 -23.83 -6.94
N VAL A 73 -5.62 -23.80 -5.87
CA VAL A 73 -6.18 -22.57 -5.28
C VAL A 73 -5.06 -21.62 -4.85
N ARG A 74 -4.03 -22.11 -4.16
CA ARG A 74 -2.90 -21.26 -3.73
C ARG A 74 -2.22 -20.58 -4.92
N ASN A 75 -1.96 -21.33 -5.99
CA ASN A 75 -1.34 -20.76 -7.20
C ASN A 75 -2.27 -19.75 -7.88
N ARG A 76 -3.58 -20.02 -7.91
CA ARG A 76 -4.59 -19.08 -8.45
C ARG A 76 -4.67 -17.81 -7.61
N LEU A 77 -4.65 -17.90 -6.28
CA LEU A 77 -4.62 -16.74 -5.38
C LEU A 77 -3.35 -15.90 -5.53
N PHE A 78 -2.18 -16.53 -5.73
CA PHE A 78 -0.96 -15.80 -6.04
C PHE A 78 -1.10 -14.99 -7.33
N ASN A 79 -1.60 -15.61 -8.40
CA ASN A 79 -1.86 -14.92 -9.67
C ASN A 79 -2.89 -13.81 -9.50
N TYR A 80 -3.98 -14.08 -8.79
CA TYR A 80 -5.04 -13.11 -8.52
C TYR A 80 -4.51 -11.87 -7.81
N LYS A 81 -3.72 -12.03 -6.74
CA LYS A 81 -3.07 -10.90 -6.04
C LYS A 81 -2.05 -10.18 -6.91
N ARG A 82 -1.32 -10.91 -7.76
CA ARG A 82 -0.34 -10.34 -8.69
C ARG A 82 -0.98 -9.50 -9.78
N ASP A 83 -2.13 -9.93 -10.26
CA ASP A 83 -2.83 -9.30 -11.38
C ASP A 83 -3.71 -8.14 -10.91
N ASN A 84 -4.23 -8.15 -9.69
CA ASN A 84 -5.10 -7.10 -9.17
C ASN A 84 -4.44 -6.11 -8.19
N TYR A 85 -3.37 -6.50 -7.49
CA TYR A 85 -2.79 -5.66 -6.43
C TYR A 85 -1.35 -5.25 -6.69
N GLN A 86 -0.40 -6.19 -6.69
CA GLN A 86 1.01 -5.86 -6.93
C GLN A 86 1.83 -7.05 -7.39
N ARG A 87 2.86 -6.78 -8.19
CA ARG A 87 3.96 -7.72 -8.47
C ARG A 87 5.09 -7.45 -7.47
N PRO A 88 5.36 -8.34 -6.50
CA PRO A 88 6.39 -8.10 -5.49
C PRO A 88 7.80 -8.14 -6.08
N ASP A 89 8.02 -8.96 -7.12
CA ASP A 89 9.32 -9.12 -7.76
C ASP A 89 9.67 -7.86 -8.54
N LYS A 90 10.65 -7.11 -8.03
CA LYS A 90 11.20 -5.94 -8.69
C LYS A 90 12.08 -6.39 -9.85
N PRO A 91 12.07 -5.67 -11.00
CA PRO A 91 12.96 -5.98 -12.12
C PRO A 91 14.44 -5.92 -11.72
N CYS A 92 14.78 -5.12 -10.71
CA CYS A 92 16.14 -5.02 -10.18
C CYS A 92 16.66 -6.34 -9.58
N LEU A 93 15.82 -7.25 -9.08
CA LEU A 93 16.28 -8.48 -8.43
C LEU A 93 17.10 -9.39 -9.36
N THR A 94 16.86 -9.29 -10.67
CA THR A 94 17.57 -10.05 -11.71
C THR A 94 18.48 -9.15 -12.55
N CYS A 95 18.67 -7.88 -12.16
CA CYS A 95 19.41 -6.90 -12.94
C CYS A 95 20.92 -6.97 -12.60
N PRO A 96 21.82 -7.03 -13.61
CA PRO A 96 23.27 -7.01 -13.38
C PRO A 96 23.78 -5.74 -12.68
N LEU A 97 23.03 -4.64 -12.79
CA LEU A 97 23.36 -3.33 -12.23
C LEU A 97 22.82 -3.13 -10.82
N TYR A 98 22.20 -4.16 -10.24
CA TYR A 98 21.60 -4.10 -8.92
C TYR A 98 22.67 -4.21 -7.83
N ASP A 99 22.70 -3.20 -6.97
CA ASP A 99 23.61 -3.11 -5.83
C ASP A 99 22.77 -3.11 -4.55
N ALA A 100 22.44 -4.30 -4.06
CA ALA A 100 21.50 -4.49 -2.94
C ALA A 100 21.92 -3.75 -1.66
N HIS A 101 23.21 -3.50 -1.47
CA HIS A 101 23.77 -2.88 -0.27
C HIS A 101 24.29 -1.47 -0.49
N CYS A 102 24.03 -0.87 -1.66
CA CYS A 102 24.47 0.49 -1.98
C CYS A 102 26.00 0.68 -1.76
N LYS A 103 26.80 -0.36 -2.00
CA LYS A 103 28.27 -0.29 -1.80
C LYS A 103 28.96 0.58 -2.84
N LYS A 104 28.38 0.62 -4.05
CA LYS A 104 28.91 1.32 -5.23
C LYS A 104 27.96 2.40 -5.74
N SER A 105 26.79 2.54 -5.15
CA SER A 105 25.74 3.43 -5.61
C SER A 105 24.90 3.97 -4.45
N ILE A 106 24.32 5.17 -4.61
CA ILE A 106 23.43 5.78 -3.59
C ILE A 106 22.03 5.16 -3.66
N SER A 107 21.56 4.88 -4.88
CA SER A 107 20.23 4.36 -5.13
C SER A 107 20.13 2.85 -4.97
N GLY A 108 21.24 2.10 -5.02
CA GLY A 108 21.22 0.64 -5.17
C GLY A 108 21.10 0.19 -6.63
N CYS A 109 21.34 1.10 -7.57
CA CYS A 109 21.60 0.83 -8.97
C CYS A 109 22.91 1.52 -9.36
N THR A 110 23.84 0.78 -9.97
CA THR A 110 25.15 1.33 -10.36
C THR A 110 25.08 2.33 -11.51
N GLN A 111 24.01 2.32 -12.30
CA GLN A 111 23.86 3.19 -13.48
C GLN A 111 23.09 4.47 -13.19
N TYR A 112 22.08 4.45 -12.32
CA TYR A 112 21.17 5.57 -12.12
C TYR A 112 21.17 6.07 -10.68
N SER A 113 21.27 7.39 -10.49
CA SER A 113 21.13 8.03 -9.18
C SER A 113 19.70 7.98 -8.63
N ASN A 114 18.69 7.97 -9.50
CA ASN A 114 17.30 7.71 -9.13
C ASN A 114 16.81 6.45 -9.86
N LYS A 115 16.18 5.51 -9.13
CA LYS A 115 15.67 4.26 -9.73
C LYS A 115 14.59 4.49 -10.76
N ASN A 116 13.83 5.58 -10.64
CA ASN A 116 12.76 5.90 -11.58
C ASN A 116 13.30 6.35 -12.96
N ASP A 117 14.60 6.64 -13.07
CA ASP A 117 15.23 6.92 -14.36
C ASP A 117 15.42 5.64 -15.20
N CYS A 118 15.35 4.47 -14.56
CA CYS A 118 15.33 3.18 -15.24
C CYS A 118 13.90 2.84 -15.71
N GLU A 119 13.70 2.76 -17.03
CA GLU A 119 12.39 2.48 -17.65
C GLU A 119 11.72 1.18 -17.15
N LEU A 120 12.51 0.11 -16.97
CA LEU A 120 12.01 -1.16 -16.45
C LEU A 120 11.48 -1.01 -15.03
N TYR A 121 12.19 -0.28 -14.18
CA TYR A 121 11.77 -0.05 -12.80
C TYR A 121 10.60 0.93 -12.72
N SER A 122 10.64 2.02 -13.47
CA SER A 122 9.59 3.04 -13.45
C SER A 122 8.26 2.48 -13.96
N SER A 123 8.26 1.70 -15.04
CA SER A 123 7.06 1.03 -15.56
C SER A 123 6.50 -0.01 -14.58
N TRP A 124 7.36 -0.78 -13.90
CA TRP A 124 6.96 -1.68 -12.82
C TRP A 124 6.35 -0.93 -11.64
N SER A 125 6.98 0.17 -11.23
CA SER A 125 6.57 1.00 -10.10
C SER A 125 5.22 1.67 -10.37
N ALA A 126 5.08 2.31 -11.53
CA ALA A 126 3.84 2.95 -11.98
C ALA A 126 2.70 1.92 -12.02
N ARG A 127 2.90 0.76 -12.66
CA ARG A 127 1.88 -0.30 -12.73
C ARG A 127 1.41 -0.75 -11.33
N ASN A 128 2.34 -0.99 -10.42
CA ASN A 128 2.00 -1.41 -9.06
C ASN A 128 1.31 -0.29 -8.27
N SER A 129 1.73 0.96 -8.46
CA SER A 129 1.08 2.13 -7.85
C SER A 129 -0.36 2.27 -8.36
N THR A 130 -0.58 2.23 -9.67
CA THR A 130 -1.93 2.29 -10.26
C THR A 130 -2.84 1.21 -9.70
N LYS A 131 -2.39 -0.05 -9.65
CA LYS A 131 -3.20 -1.15 -9.09
C LYS A 131 -3.57 -0.94 -7.63
N LYS A 132 -2.62 -0.48 -6.81
CA LYS A 132 -2.89 -0.18 -5.41
C LYS A 132 -3.89 0.96 -5.26
N ASN A 133 -3.73 2.02 -6.05
CA ASN A 133 -4.61 3.18 -6.01
C ASN A 133 -6.04 2.79 -6.40
N LEU A 134 -6.23 1.93 -7.41
CA LEU A 134 -7.55 1.40 -7.79
C LEU A 134 -8.22 0.57 -6.68
N MET A 135 -7.42 -0.04 -5.80
CA MET A 135 -7.91 -0.90 -4.71
C MET A 135 -8.05 -0.15 -3.39
N HIS A 136 -7.59 1.10 -3.33
CA HIS A 136 -7.74 1.98 -2.19
C HIS A 136 -9.03 2.77 -2.36
N LEU A 137 -10.09 2.38 -1.66
CA LEU A 137 -11.26 3.25 -1.53
C LEU A 137 -10.84 4.43 -0.65
N THR A 138 -10.58 5.58 -1.25
CA THR A 138 -10.67 6.84 -0.50
C THR A 138 -12.13 7.03 -0.15
N THR A 139 -12.46 6.97 1.13
CA THR A 139 -13.83 7.23 1.59
C THR A 139 -14.21 8.68 1.23
N ILE A 140 -15.50 8.94 1.02
CA ILE A 140 -16.00 10.30 0.74
C ILE A 140 -15.58 11.28 1.85
N ASP A 141 -15.42 10.80 3.08
CA ASP A 141 -14.92 11.60 4.20
C ASP A 141 -13.43 11.97 4.04
N GLU A 142 -12.59 11.11 3.46
CA GLU A 142 -11.23 11.50 3.05
C GLU A 142 -11.26 12.48 1.87
N ILE A 143 -12.21 12.33 0.93
CA ILE A 143 -12.35 13.22 -0.23
C ILE A 143 -12.77 14.65 0.17
N LYS A 144 -13.54 14.83 1.25
CA LYS A 144 -13.86 16.17 1.77
C LYS A 144 -12.61 16.93 2.20
N ASP A 145 -11.60 16.24 2.73
CA ASP A 145 -10.29 16.82 3.03
C ASP A 145 -9.46 17.05 1.76
N TYR A 146 -9.57 16.18 0.73
CA TYR A 146 -8.92 16.38 -0.58
C TYR A 146 -9.56 17.45 -1.48
N SER A 147 -10.82 17.84 -1.23
CA SER A 147 -11.43 19.01 -1.88
C SER A 147 -10.65 20.29 -1.57
N ASN A 148 -9.94 20.35 -0.44
CA ASN A 148 -9.00 21.43 -0.12
C ASN A 148 -7.61 21.26 -0.75
N VAL A 149 -7.27 20.07 -1.27
CA VAL A 149 -5.98 19.79 -1.93
C VAL A 149 -6.03 20.13 -3.42
N PHE A 150 -7.18 19.96 -4.07
CA PHE A 150 -7.37 20.38 -5.46
C PHE A 150 -7.90 21.81 -5.59
N SER A 151 -8.49 22.35 -4.51
CA SER A 151 -8.76 23.77 -4.39
C SER A 151 -7.51 24.47 -3.88
N SER A 152 -6.71 24.97 -4.83
CA SER A 152 -5.65 25.99 -4.69
C SER A 152 -4.29 25.55 -4.13
N THR A 153 -3.47 24.96 -5.00
CA THR A 153 -1.99 25.02 -4.91
C THR A 153 -1.48 26.45 -4.68
N ASP A 154 -2.17 27.46 -5.22
CA ASP A 154 -1.90 28.86 -4.92
C ASP A 154 -2.20 29.19 -3.46
N SER A 155 -3.31 28.73 -2.86
CA SER A 155 -3.62 28.98 -1.46
C SER A 155 -2.68 28.24 -0.52
N GLU A 156 -2.21 27.04 -0.85
CA GLU A 156 -1.22 26.35 -0.01
C GLU A 156 0.16 27.04 -0.08
N LEU A 157 0.53 27.58 -1.25
CA LEU A 157 1.74 28.38 -1.43
C LEU A 157 1.62 29.73 -0.71
N PHE A 158 0.50 30.45 -0.87
CA PHE A 158 0.22 31.67 -0.13
C PHE A 158 0.12 31.41 1.38
N ASN A 159 -0.54 30.35 1.83
CA ASN A 159 -0.59 30.01 3.25
C ASN A 159 0.78 29.61 3.80
N LYS A 160 1.63 28.90 3.05
CA LYS A 160 3.01 28.61 3.45
C LYS A 160 3.88 29.87 3.48
N VAL A 161 3.74 30.76 2.50
CA VAL A 161 4.46 32.04 2.43
C VAL A 161 4.01 32.94 3.58
N SER A 162 2.71 33.14 3.78
CA SER A 162 2.14 33.90 4.90
C SER A 162 2.53 33.31 6.25
N SER A 163 2.55 31.97 6.38
CA SER A 163 3.01 31.33 7.62
C SER A 163 4.49 31.61 7.88
N ASN A 164 5.34 31.54 6.85
CA ASN A 164 6.77 31.84 6.98
C ASN A 164 7.04 33.32 7.28
N GLU A 165 6.29 34.24 6.68
CA GLU A 165 6.36 35.68 7.00
C GLU A 165 5.97 35.93 8.45
N ILE A 166 4.89 35.32 8.93
CA ILE A 166 4.47 35.40 10.33
C ILE A 166 5.54 34.80 11.26
N PHE A 167 6.16 33.66 10.89
CA PHE A 167 7.23 33.07 11.69
C PHE A 167 8.48 33.95 11.74
N ASN A 168 8.87 34.57 10.63
CA ASN A 168 10.02 35.47 10.58
C ASN A 168 9.75 36.73 11.40
N LEU A 169 8.56 37.31 11.29
CA LEU A 169 8.15 38.49 12.04
C LEU A 169 8.08 38.19 13.55
N VAL A 170 7.56 37.02 13.93
CA VAL A 170 7.63 36.54 15.31
C VAL A 170 9.08 36.37 15.76
N GLU A 171 9.95 35.77 14.94
CA GLU A 171 11.35 35.54 15.28
C GLU A 171 12.19 36.82 15.37
N ASP A 172 11.87 37.87 14.63
CA ASP A 172 12.57 39.15 14.67
C ASP A 172 12.17 39.99 15.90
N HIS A 173 10.90 39.89 16.32
CA HIS A 173 10.35 40.71 17.40
C HIS A 173 10.27 39.99 18.76
N LEU A 174 10.44 38.65 18.83
CA LEU A 174 10.57 37.93 20.10
C LEU A 174 11.98 38.09 20.69
N THR A 175 12.07 38.82 21.79
CA THR A 175 13.28 39.01 22.58
C THR A 175 13.12 38.49 24.02
N GLY A 176 14.25 38.12 24.64
CA GLY A 176 14.31 37.76 26.06
C GLY A 176 13.73 36.37 26.40
N GLU A 177 13.09 36.27 27.56
CA GLU A 177 12.56 35.01 28.11
C GLU A 177 11.50 34.37 27.20
N ASP A 178 10.66 35.17 26.55
CA ASP A 178 9.61 34.70 25.64
C ASP A 178 10.17 33.99 24.41
N ARG A 179 11.36 34.39 23.94
CA ARG A 179 12.09 33.68 22.85
C ARG A 179 12.52 32.30 23.28
N THR A 180 13.03 32.16 24.50
CA THR A 180 13.47 30.85 25.01
C THR A 180 12.29 29.90 25.18
N THR A 181 11.14 30.42 25.61
CA THR A 181 9.88 29.68 25.72
C THR A 181 9.37 29.27 24.33
N TYR A 182 9.35 30.19 23.37
CA TYR A 182 8.97 29.90 21.98
C TYR A 182 9.83 28.83 21.33
N LEU A 183 11.16 28.90 21.48
CA LEU A 183 12.08 27.88 20.94
C LEU A 183 11.86 26.50 21.59
N LYS A 184 11.56 26.46 22.90
CA LYS A 184 11.19 25.21 23.59
C LYS A 184 9.90 24.61 23.03
N VAL A 185 8.89 25.44 22.75
CA VAL A 185 7.63 24.99 22.14
C VAL A 185 7.86 24.53 20.70
N LYS A 186 8.61 25.28 19.89
CA LYS A 186 8.95 24.95 18.50
C LYS A 186 9.72 23.62 18.39
N GLY A 187 10.58 23.33 19.37
CA GLY A 187 11.29 22.06 19.50
C GLY A 187 10.49 20.90 20.10
N GLY A 188 9.18 21.07 20.38
CA GLY A 188 8.32 20.03 20.96
C GLY A 188 8.53 19.79 22.46
N GLY A 189 9.19 20.70 23.17
CA GLY A 189 9.41 20.64 24.61
C GLY A 189 8.16 21.02 25.42
N LYS A 190 8.05 20.48 26.64
CA LYS A 190 6.95 20.81 27.57
C LYS A 190 7.23 22.16 28.25
N VAL A 191 6.23 23.04 28.25
CA VAL A 191 6.25 24.37 28.87
C VAL A 191 5.09 24.51 29.86
N SER A 192 5.27 25.31 30.91
CA SER A 192 4.22 25.55 31.90
C SER A 192 3.01 26.28 31.27
N LYS A 193 1.81 26.05 31.79
CA LYS A 193 0.59 26.69 31.28
C LYS A 193 0.65 28.21 31.37
N ALA A 194 1.22 28.75 32.46
CA ALA A 194 1.37 30.18 32.67
C ALA A 194 2.30 30.84 31.63
N ASP A 195 3.38 30.15 31.24
CA ASP A 195 4.32 30.67 30.24
C ASP A 195 3.77 30.54 28.82
N MET A 196 2.95 29.52 28.54
CA MET A 196 2.20 29.39 27.30
C MET A 196 1.18 30.53 27.12
N ASP A 197 0.45 30.88 28.18
CA ASP A 197 -0.55 31.95 28.14
C ASP A 197 0.12 33.32 27.93
N LYS A 198 1.26 33.59 28.60
CA LYS A 198 2.07 34.80 28.39
C LYS A 198 2.60 34.90 26.97
N LEU A 199 3.18 33.80 26.45
CA LEU A 199 3.66 33.73 25.08
C LEU A 199 2.52 33.99 24.08
N GLY A 200 1.35 33.40 24.30
CA GLY A 200 0.17 33.59 23.45
C GLY A 200 -0.33 35.04 23.40
N ILE A 201 -0.29 35.76 24.52
CA ILE A 201 -0.65 37.20 24.56
C ILE A 201 0.37 38.02 23.77
N LYS A 202 1.66 37.74 23.95
CA LYS A 202 2.74 38.48 23.26
C LYS A 202 2.76 38.25 21.76
N LEU A 203 2.54 37.01 21.31
CA LEU A 203 2.41 36.69 19.89
C LEU A 203 1.23 37.40 19.24
N LYS A 204 0.08 37.48 19.92
CA LYS A 204 -1.09 38.25 19.43
C LYS A 204 -0.79 39.74 19.32
N GLN A 205 -0.03 40.29 20.27
CA GLN A 205 0.36 41.70 20.23
C GLN A 205 1.30 42.00 19.06
N ILE A 206 2.32 41.15 18.85
CA ILE A 206 3.27 41.29 17.74
C ILE A 206 2.57 41.21 16.38
N ILE A 207 1.64 40.26 16.22
CA ILE A 207 0.86 40.12 14.98
C ILE A 207 -0.06 41.33 14.77
N LYS A 208 -0.57 41.96 15.84
CA LYS A 208 -1.43 43.14 15.73
C LYS A 208 -0.65 44.43 15.45
N ASP A 209 0.58 44.53 15.93
CA ASP A 209 1.41 45.73 15.79
C ASP A 209 2.20 45.75 14.47
N HIS A 210 2.44 44.57 13.87
CA HIS A 210 3.30 44.42 12.69
C HIS A 210 2.69 43.62 11.52
N GLY A 211 1.50 43.03 11.67
CA GLY A 211 0.75 42.34 10.61
C GLY A 211 -0.39 43.19 10.08
#